data_AF-A0A2T9YBJ8-F1
#
_entry.id   AF-A0A2T9YBJ8-F1
#
_cell.length_a   1.000
_cell.length_b   1.000
_cell.length_c   1.000
_cell.angle_alpha   90.00
_cell.angle_beta   90.00
_cell.angle_gamma   90.00
#
_symmetry.space_group_name_H-M   'P 1'
#
loop_
_entity.id
_entity.type
_entity.pdbx_description
1 polymer ?
#
loop_
_entity_poly.entity_id
_entity_poly.type
_entity_poly.pdbx_seq_one_letter_code
_entity_poly.pdbx_strand_id
1 'polypeptide(L)'
;MDQETLNHIKDLTEKVNQLLREKGSHEEPEDPHVTTRIPDQDTPIPKGRAIGATLAANSGVSTDDIVSHAFWSNYSIFDSYYRLTRNSSNNLTESILNLE
;
A
#
# COMPACT_ATOMS: atom_id res chain seq x y z
N MET A 1 -25.05 -15.28 42.38
CA MET A 1 -25.10 -15.46 40.92
C MET A 1 -25.95 -16.68 40.67
N ASP A 2 -27.07 -16.53 39.98
CA ASP A 2 -28.02 -17.61 39.73
C ASP A 2 -27.63 -18.45 38.49
N GLN A 3 -28.23 -19.64 38.38
CA GLN A 3 -27.95 -20.57 37.30
C GLN A 3 -28.43 -20.05 35.93
N GLU A 4 -29.47 -19.22 35.94
CA GLU A 4 -30.03 -18.59 34.75
C GLU A 4 -29.03 -17.60 34.13
N THR A 5 -28.40 -16.76 34.94
CA THR A 5 -27.33 -15.85 34.49
C THR A 5 -26.15 -16.62 33.89
N LEU A 6 -25.78 -17.75 34.49
CA LEU A 6 -24.70 -18.63 33.97
C LEU A 6 -25.06 -19.24 32.60
N ASN A 7 -26.32 -19.60 32.39
CA ASN A 7 -26.79 -20.15 31.13
C ASN A 7 -26.80 -19.06 30.03
N HIS A 8 -27.26 -17.85 30.35
CA HIS A 8 -27.24 -16.72 29.42
C HIS A 8 -25.81 -16.34 29.00
N ILE A 9 -24.85 -16.34 29.93
CA ILE A 9 -23.44 -16.05 29.62
C ILE A 9 -22.87 -17.11 28.65
N LYS A 10 -23.19 -18.39 28.86
CA LYS A 10 -22.75 -19.46 27.96
C LYS A 10 -23.33 -19.32 26.56
N ASP A 11 -24.63 -19.06 26.45
CA ASP A 11 -25.33 -18.86 25.16
C ASP A 11 -24.76 -17.67 24.38
N LEU A 12 -24.51 -16.54 25.06
CA LEU A 12 -23.88 -15.37 24.46
C LEU A 12 -22.46 -15.66 23.99
N THR A 13 -21.69 -16.40 24.78
CA THR A 13 -20.31 -16.78 24.42
C THR A 13 -20.30 -17.67 23.18
N GLU A 14 -21.23 -18.61 23.08
CA GLU A 14 -21.36 -19.49 21.93
C GLU A 14 -21.74 -18.73 20.65
N LYS A 15 -22.69 -17.78 20.76
CA LYS A 15 -23.08 -16.89 19.64
C LYS A 15 -21.94 -16.01 19.16
N VAL A 16 -21.12 -15.47 20.07
CA VAL A 16 -19.94 -14.68 19.68
C VAL A 16 -18.93 -15.55 18.93
N ASN A 17 -18.69 -16.78 19.39
CA ASN A 17 -17.79 -17.70 18.71
C ASN A 17 -18.31 -18.13 17.33
N GLN A 18 -19.63 -18.28 17.17
CA GLN A 18 -20.28 -18.53 15.88
C GLN A 18 -20.04 -17.38 14.89
N LEU A 19 -20.26 -16.14 15.33
CA LEU A 19 -20.04 -14.95 14.51
C LEU A 19 -18.57 -14.78 14.11
N LEU A 20 -17.63 -15.10 14.99
CA LEU A 20 -16.19 -15.06 14.67
C LEU A 20 -15.80 -16.10 13.61
N ARG A 21 -16.43 -17.29 13.61
CA ARG A 21 -16.25 -18.30 12.56
C ARG A 21 -16.87 -17.86 11.24
N GLU A 22 -18.06 -17.28 11.26
CA GLU A 22 -18.74 -16.79 10.05
C GLU A 22 -18.03 -15.58 9.44
N LYS A 23 -17.48 -14.68 10.25
CA LYS A 23 -16.67 -13.54 9.80
C LYS A 23 -15.34 -13.96 9.18
N GLY A 24 -14.84 -15.15 9.50
CA GLY A 24 -13.61 -15.71 8.90
C GLY A 24 -13.81 -16.35 7.52
N SER A 25 -15.05 -16.54 7.07
CA SER A 25 -15.37 -17.31 5.85
C SER A 25 -15.98 -16.48 4.73
N HIS A 26 -15.94 -15.15 4.83
CA HIS A 26 -16.31 -14.29 3.70
C HIS A 26 -15.07 -14.01 2.85
N GLU A 27 -14.69 -14.99 2.03
CA GLU A 27 -13.92 -14.72 0.82
C GLU A 27 -14.88 -14.00 -0.13
N GLU A 28 -14.72 -12.69 -0.22
CA GLU A 28 -15.43 -11.84 -1.18
C GLU A 28 -15.13 -12.37 -2.60
N PRO A 29 -16.13 -12.58 -3.46
CA PRO A 29 -15.88 -13.01 -4.82
C PRO A 29 -15.01 -11.96 -5.52
N GLU A 30 -13.82 -12.39 -5.94
CA GLU A 30 -12.84 -11.57 -6.67
C GLU A 30 -13.49 -10.98 -7.93
N ASP A 31 -14.01 -9.75 -7.83
CA ASP A 31 -14.44 -8.97 -8.98
C ASP A 31 -13.18 -8.59 -9.80
N PRO A 32 -13.08 -9.01 -11.07
CA PRO A 32 -11.90 -8.75 -11.90
C PRO A 32 -11.65 -7.26 -12.17
N HIS A 33 -12.50 -6.34 -11.70
CA HIS A 33 -12.38 -4.90 -11.95
C HIS A 33 -12.07 -4.06 -10.70
N VAL A 34 -11.97 -4.66 -9.51
CA VAL A 34 -11.58 -3.94 -8.29
C VAL A 34 -10.51 -4.72 -7.53
N THR A 35 -9.28 -4.72 -8.07
CA THR A 35 -8.11 -5.01 -7.23
C THR A 35 -7.84 -3.76 -6.37
N THR A 36 -8.68 -3.52 -5.37
CA THR A 36 -8.21 -2.76 -4.20
C THR A 36 -7.30 -3.73 -3.46
N ARG A 37 -6.06 -3.85 -3.95
CA ARG A 37 -4.97 -4.38 -3.14
C ARG A 37 -4.99 -3.55 -1.87
N ILE A 38 -5.47 -4.13 -0.78
CA ILE A 38 -5.39 -3.54 0.54
C ILE A 38 -3.90 -3.23 0.70
N PRO A 39 -3.48 -1.95 0.72
CA PRO A 39 -2.09 -1.64 0.98
C PRO A 39 -1.80 -2.22 2.36
N ASP A 40 -0.67 -2.90 2.50
CA ASP A 40 -0.11 -3.14 3.83
C ASP A 40 -0.27 -1.85 4.63
N GLN A 41 -0.90 -1.94 5.81
CA GLN A 41 -1.37 -0.80 6.60
C GLN A 41 -0.26 0.23 6.92
N ASP A 42 1.01 -0.12 6.67
CA ASP A 42 2.20 0.72 6.85
C ASP A 42 2.70 1.40 5.57
N THR A 43 2.04 1.20 4.42
CA THR A 43 2.38 1.86 3.16
C THR A 43 1.33 2.94 2.82
N PRO A 44 1.64 4.23 3.04
CA PRO A 44 0.74 5.30 2.65
C PRO A 44 0.43 5.20 1.16
N ILE A 45 -0.85 5.16 0.80
CA ILE A 45 -1.28 5.20 -0.60
C ILE A 45 -0.59 6.40 -1.28
N PRO A 46 0.18 6.18 -2.35
CA PRO A 46 0.86 7.25 -3.06
C PRO A 46 -0.13 8.34 -3.48
N LYS A 47 0.10 9.59 -3.08
CA LYS A 47 -0.65 10.72 -3.64
C LYS A 47 -0.45 10.71 -5.15
N GLY A 48 -1.49 10.88 -5.97
CA GLY A 48 -1.41 10.73 -7.43
C GLY A 48 -0.24 11.49 -8.10
N ARG A 49 0.13 12.67 -7.59
CA ARG A 49 1.29 13.44 -8.09
C ARG A 49 2.66 12.74 -7.92
N ALA A 50 2.79 11.87 -6.91
CA ALA A 50 4.01 11.10 -6.64
C ALA A 50 4.33 10.11 -7.76
N ILE A 51 3.29 9.59 -8.43
CA ILE A 51 3.43 8.67 -9.55
C ILE A 51 4.08 9.39 -10.74
N GLY A 52 3.49 10.51 -11.17
CA GLY A 52 4.03 11.30 -12.29
C GLY A 52 5.45 11.79 -12.04
N ALA A 53 5.73 12.28 -10.84
CA ALA A 53 7.06 12.72 -10.45
C ALA A 53 8.09 11.58 -10.38
N THR A 54 7.70 10.39 -9.90
CA THR A 54 8.60 9.22 -9.89
C THR A 54 8.91 8.77 -11.31
N LEU A 55 7.92 8.76 -12.20
CA LEU A 55 8.13 8.45 -13.63
C LEU A 55 9.08 9.46 -14.29
N ALA A 56 8.83 10.75 -14.09
CA ALA A 56 9.70 11.81 -14.59
C ALA A 56 11.15 11.67 -14.08
N ALA A 57 11.33 11.39 -12.79
CA ALA A 57 12.65 11.15 -12.20
C ALA A 57 13.35 9.94 -12.82
N ASN A 58 12.63 8.84 -13.05
CA ASN A 58 13.16 7.64 -13.70
C ASN A 58 13.48 7.87 -15.19
N SER A 59 12.81 8.82 -15.85
CA SER A 59 13.12 9.28 -17.21
C SER A 59 14.25 10.32 -17.26
N GLY A 60 14.84 10.69 -16.12
CA GLY A 60 15.94 11.66 -16.06
C GLY A 60 15.52 13.12 -16.20
N VAL A 61 14.24 13.45 -15.96
CA VAL A 61 13.78 14.84 -15.91
C VAL A 61 14.49 15.57 -14.77
N SER A 62 14.74 16.87 -14.97
CA SER A 62 15.46 17.68 -13.99
C SER A 62 14.74 17.70 -12.64
N THR A 63 15.54 17.70 -11.56
CA THR A 63 15.00 17.73 -10.21
C THR A 63 14.20 19.01 -9.93
N ASP A 64 14.65 20.15 -10.48
CA ASP A 64 13.98 21.44 -10.32
C ASP A 64 12.61 21.45 -11.00
N ASP A 65 12.51 20.90 -12.21
CA ASP A 65 11.22 20.79 -12.92
C ASP A 65 10.25 19.88 -12.17
N ILE A 66 10.72 18.74 -11.66
CA ILE A 66 9.89 17.81 -10.90
C ILE A 66 9.37 18.48 -9.62
N VAL A 67 10.24 19.14 -8.86
CA VAL A 67 9.88 19.79 -7.59
C VAL A 67 8.92 20.96 -7.81
N SER A 68 9.15 21.77 -8.86
CA SER A 68 8.30 22.89 -9.24
C SER A 68 6.92 22.43 -9.70
N HIS A 69 6.84 21.46 -10.62
CA HIS A 69 5.57 20.95 -11.16
C HIS A 69 4.75 20.15 -10.13
N ALA A 70 5.41 19.48 -9.19
CA ALA A 70 4.73 18.71 -8.14
C ALA A 70 4.42 19.54 -6.88
N PHE A 71 4.74 20.85 -6.88
CA PHE A 71 4.53 21.77 -5.76
C PHE A 71 5.16 21.29 -4.45
N TRP A 72 6.41 20.84 -4.51
CA TRP A 72 7.17 20.47 -3.31
C TRP A 72 8.10 21.59 -2.86
N SER A 73 8.34 21.67 -1.55
CA SER A 73 9.20 22.72 -0.98
C SER A 73 10.68 22.55 -1.34
N ASN A 74 11.12 21.32 -1.62
CA ASN A 74 12.48 21.00 -2.09
C ASN A 74 12.55 19.54 -2.59
N TYR A 75 13.70 19.18 -3.16
CA TYR A 75 14.00 17.82 -3.63
C TYR A 75 14.01 16.77 -2.53
N SER A 76 14.50 17.09 -1.33
CA SER A 76 14.55 16.13 -0.21
C SER A 76 13.15 15.64 0.19
N ILE A 77 12.15 16.53 0.19
CA ILE A 77 10.76 16.15 0.46
C ILE A 77 10.26 15.14 -0.57
N PHE A 78 10.55 15.38 -1.85
CA PHE A 78 10.24 14.41 -2.90
C PHE A 78 10.94 13.07 -2.65
N ASP A 79 12.26 13.09 -2.56
CA ASP A 79 13.09 11.87 -2.56
C ASP A 79 12.92 11.00 -1.31
N SER A 80 12.59 11.61 -0.16
CA SER A 80 12.44 10.90 1.12
C SER A 80 11.00 10.43 1.40
N TYR A 81 9.99 11.14 0.91
CA TYR A 81 8.59 10.88 1.32
C TYR A 81 7.63 10.56 0.17
N TYR A 82 7.96 10.93 -1.06
CA TYR A 82 7.06 10.78 -2.20
C TYR A 82 7.63 9.95 -3.35
N ARG A 83 8.95 9.72 -3.37
CA ARG A 83 9.58 8.92 -4.40
C ARG A 83 9.28 7.45 -4.17
N LEU A 84 8.48 6.87 -5.06
CA LEU A 84 7.96 5.52 -4.90
C LEU A 84 8.99 4.45 -5.23
N THR A 85 9.80 4.70 -6.24
CA THR A 85 10.93 3.83 -6.57
C THR A 85 12.17 4.67 -6.81
N ARG A 86 13.28 4.13 -6.31
CA ARG A 86 14.60 4.58 -6.65
C ARG A 86 15.13 3.53 -7.59
N ASN A 87 14.91 3.73 -8.90
CA ASN A 87 15.57 2.90 -9.91
C ASN A 87 17.08 3.16 -9.81
N SER A 88 17.72 2.54 -8.83
CA SER A 88 19.13 2.22 -8.89
C SER A 88 19.15 1.05 -9.86
N SER A 89 19.43 1.31 -11.14
CA SER A 89 19.92 0.26 -12.02
C SER A 89 21.17 -0.27 -11.34
N ASN A 90 21.03 -1.29 -10.50
CA ASN A 90 22.07 -1.81 -9.62
C ASN A 90 23.18 -2.50 -10.42
N ASN A 91 23.02 -2.58 -11.74
CA ASN A 91 24.09 -2.84 -12.68
C ASN A 91 24.01 -1.83 -13.84
N LEU A 92 24.48 -0.60 -13.60
CA LEU A 92 24.73 0.40 -14.65
C LEU A 92 25.53 -0.22 -15.82
N THR A 93 26.43 -1.15 -15.49
CA THR A 93 27.21 -1.97 -16.43
C THR A 93 26.34 -2.82 -17.36
N GLU A 94 25.31 -3.50 -16.88
CA GLU A 94 24.43 -4.37 -17.71
C GLU A 94 23.48 -3.54 -18.59
N SER A 95 23.13 -2.32 -18.16
CA SER A 95 22.33 -1.38 -18.96
C SER A 95 23.14 -0.65 -20.04
N ILE A 96 24.47 -0.66 -19.97
CA ILE A 96 25.39 -0.02 -20.94
C ILE A 96 26.06 -1.06 -21.82
N LEU A 97 26.45 -2.19 -21.24
CA LEU A 97 27.03 -3.33 -21.92
C LEU A 97 25.96 -4.41 -21.97
N ASN A 98 25.34 -4.59 -23.12
CA ASN A 98 24.63 -5.84 -23.43
C ASN A 98 25.67 -6.97 -23.36
N LEU A 99 25.78 -7.65 -22.23
CA LEU A 99 26.55 -8.88 -22.15
C LEU A 99 25.61 -10.01 -22.56
N GLU A 100 25.77 -10.46 -23.80
CA GLU A 100 25.13 -11.66 -24.35
C GLU A 100 25.65 -12.94 -23.67
#